data_AF-A1S0W9-F1
#
_entry.id   AF-A1S0W9-F1
#
_cell.length_a   1.000
_cell.length_b   1.000
_cell.length_c   1.000
_cell.angle_alpha   90.00
_cell.angle_beta   90.00
_cell.angle_gamma   90.00
#
_symmetry.space_group_name_H-M   'P 1'
#
loop_
_entity.id
_entity.type
_entity.pdbx_description
1 polymer ?
#
loop_
_entity_poly.entity_id
_entity_poly.type
_entity_poly.pdbx_seq_one_letter_code
_entity_poly.pdbx_strand_id
1 'polypeptide(L)'
;MRAHKPPGREPVLLEAPGLQNAPVLEARLLHDESIGTYLQVTLSCGAREALELWERAAGAARLLGVPVLIYWTGPTDPPPSELGARLGRILAKMGVFLATKEPIDTLQALKEERATSPPPK
;
A
#
# COMPACT_ATOMS: atom_id res chain seq x y z
N MET A 1 -29.16 -27.21 -11.84
CA MET A 1 -28.52 -25.87 -11.83
C MET A 1 -27.03 -26.07 -11.63
N ARG A 2 -26.20 -25.83 -12.66
CA ARG A 2 -24.74 -25.92 -12.52
C ARG A 2 -24.23 -24.60 -11.97
N ALA A 3 -23.64 -24.63 -10.77
CA ALA A 3 -22.90 -23.50 -10.24
C ALA A 3 -21.71 -23.26 -11.18
N HIS A 4 -21.73 -22.13 -11.88
CA HIS A 4 -20.58 -21.66 -12.65
C HIS A 4 -19.51 -21.24 -11.65
N LYS A 5 -18.59 -22.16 -11.34
CA LYS A 5 -17.36 -21.83 -10.62
C LYS A 5 -16.53 -20.94 -11.56
N PRO A 6 -16.19 -19.69 -11.19
CA PRO A 6 -15.28 -18.90 -12.01
C PRO A 6 -13.94 -19.65 -12.11
N PRO A 7 -13.26 -19.61 -13.27
CA PRO A 7 -12.03 -20.36 -13.47
C PRO A 7 -11.01 -19.94 -12.41
N GLY A 8 -10.45 -20.93 -11.73
CA GLY A 8 -9.35 -20.71 -10.79
C GLY A 8 -8.23 -20.02 -11.53
N ARG A 9 -8.00 -18.75 -11.21
CA ARG A 9 -6.80 -18.03 -11.66
C ARG A 9 -5.65 -18.63 -10.89
N GLU A 10 -4.85 -19.45 -11.55
CA GLU A 10 -3.55 -19.86 -11.03
C GLU A 10 -2.77 -18.60 -10.63
N PRO A 11 -2.09 -18.59 -9.47
CA PRO A 11 -1.23 -17.49 -9.12
C PRO A 11 -0.11 -17.42 -10.14
N VAL A 12 -0.17 -16.44 -11.04
CA VAL A 12 0.97 -16.11 -11.89
C VAL A 12 2.02 -15.58 -10.93
N LEU A 13 3.10 -16.36 -10.75
CA LEU A 13 4.25 -15.95 -9.97
C LEU A 13 4.96 -14.83 -10.74
N LEU A 14 4.46 -13.61 -10.57
CA LEU A 14 5.10 -12.41 -11.10
C LEU A 14 6.24 -12.05 -10.16
N GLU A 15 7.46 -12.06 -10.68
CA GLU A 15 8.62 -11.45 -10.02
C GLU A 15 8.26 -9.99 -9.73
N ALA A 16 8.08 -9.65 -8.46
CA ALA A 16 7.68 -8.32 -8.07
C ALA A 16 8.87 -7.35 -8.24
N PRO A 17 8.74 -6.32 -9.12
CA PRO A 17 9.85 -5.44 -9.46
C PRO A 17 10.40 -4.71 -8.23
N GLY A 18 11.70 -4.84 -7.97
CA GLY A 18 12.35 -4.20 -6.82
C GLY A 18 12.16 -4.91 -5.47
N LEU A 19 11.56 -6.11 -5.46
CA LEU A 19 11.42 -6.98 -4.29
C LEU A 19 12.35 -8.21 -4.34
N GLN A 20 13.56 -8.07 -4.91
CA GLN A 20 14.52 -9.17 -4.94
C GLN A 20 14.89 -9.59 -3.50
N ASN A 21 14.82 -10.89 -3.22
CA ASN A 21 15.03 -11.48 -1.89
C ASN A 21 14.01 -11.07 -0.82
N ALA A 22 12.87 -10.50 -1.20
CA ALA A 22 11.79 -10.23 -0.26
C ALA A 22 11.12 -11.55 0.19
N PRO A 23 10.62 -11.62 1.44
CA PRO A 23 9.91 -12.80 1.94
C PRO A 23 8.47 -12.84 1.39
N VAL A 24 8.34 -12.99 0.07
CA VAL A 24 7.05 -13.03 -0.63
C VAL A 24 6.34 -14.34 -0.35
N LEU A 25 5.15 -14.25 0.24
CA LEU A 25 4.23 -15.37 0.38
C LEU A 25 3.36 -15.53 -0.86
N GLU A 26 2.92 -14.41 -1.42
CA GLU A 26 1.97 -14.40 -2.51
C GLU A 26 2.08 -13.12 -3.34
N ALA A 27 1.87 -13.24 -4.66
CA ALA A 27 1.70 -12.12 -5.57
C ALA A 27 0.49 -12.37 -6.48
N ARG A 28 -0.40 -11.38 -6.60
CA ARG A 28 -1.62 -11.47 -7.43
C ARG A 28 -1.81 -10.21 -8.25
N LEU A 29 -2.08 -10.38 -9.54
CA LEU A 29 -2.54 -9.29 -10.39
C LEU A 29 -4.06 -9.11 -10.21
N LEU A 30 -4.45 -7.93 -9.73
CA LEU A 30 -5.84 -7.57 -9.43
C LEU A 30 -6.26 -6.35 -10.23
N HIS A 31 -7.56 -6.10 -10.25
CA HIS A 31 -8.15 -4.93 -10.90
C HIS A 31 -9.21 -4.33 -9.97
N ASP A 32 -9.16 -3.01 -9.82
CA ASP A 32 -10.14 -2.22 -9.07
C ASP A 32 -10.59 -1.04 -9.95
N GLU A 33 -11.85 -0.66 -9.88
CA GLU A 33 -12.40 0.41 -10.74
C GLU A 33 -11.77 1.79 -10.47
N SER A 34 -11.26 2.03 -9.26
CA SER A 34 -10.68 3.31 -8.86
C SER A 34 -9.17 3.41 -9.08
N ILE A 35 -8.46 2.29 -8.97
CA ILE A 35 -6.98 2.23 -9.07
C ILE A 35 -6.53 1.63 -10.42
N GLY A 36 -7.41 0.93 -11.12
CA GLY A 36 -7.08 0.15 -12.31
C GLY A 36 -6.42 -1.18 -11.95
N THR A 37 -5.57 -1.67 -12.85
CA THR A 37 -4.83 -2.93 -12.65
C THR A 37 -3.62 -2.70 -11.74
N TYR A 38 -3.46 -3.53 -10.71
CA TYR A 38 -2.35 -3.45 -9.75
C TYR A 38 -1.85 -4.84 -9.32
N LEU A 39 -0.60 -4.89 -8.88
CA LEU A 39 -0.01 -6.10 -8.29
C LEU A 39 -0.13 -6.03 -6.77
N GLN A 40 -0.88 -6.94 -6.17
CA GLN A 40 -0.89 -7.14 -4.72
C GLN A 40 0.20 -8.14 -4.34
N VAL A 41 1.08 -7.79 -3.39
CA VAL A 41 2.13 -8.67 -2.88
C VAL A 41 1.96 -8.82 -1.36
N THR A 42 1.94 -10.05 -0.86
CA THR A 42 1.90 -10.35 0.57
C THR A 42 3.27 -10.82 1.04
N LEU A 43 3.81 -10.15 2.06
CA LEU A 43 5.12 -10.44 2.65
C LEU A 43 4.97 -11.07 4.04
N SER A 44 5.84 -12.01 4.40
CA SER A 44 5.83 -12.66 5.72
C SER A 44 6.54 -11.88 6.83
N CYS A 45 6.86 -10.60 6.62
CA CYS A 45 7.61 -9.75 7.54
C CYS A 45 6.72 -8.76 8.31
N GLY A 46 7.32 -7.97 9.21
CA GLY A 46 6.64 -6.87 9.90
C GLY A 46 6.47 -5.62 9.04
N ALA A 47 5.62 -4.69 9.49
CA ALA A 47 5.28 -3.47 8.76
C ALA A 47 6.50 -2.60 8.43
N ARG A 48 7.45 -2.47 9.36
CA ARG A 48 8.64 -1.62 9.16
C ARG A 48 9.46 -2.07 7.96
N GLU A 49 9.77 -3.37 7.92
CA GLU A 49 10.51 -4.01 6.82
C GLU A 49 9.69 -4.01 5.52
N ALA A 50 8.39 -4.30 5.60
CA ALA A 50 7.49 -4.28 4.44
C ALA A 50 7.46 -2.89 3.77
N LEU A 51 7.41 -1.81 4.56
CA LEU A 51 7.44 -0.44 4.05
C LEU A 51 8.80 -0.09 3.41
N GLU A 52 9.92 -0.61 3.93
CA GLU A 52 11.25 -0.41 3.33
C GLU A 52 11.39 -1.14 1.99
N LEU A 53 10.88 -2.37 1.93
CA LEU A 53 10.74 -3.15 0.70
C LEU A 53 9.85 -2.42 -0.32
N TRP A 54 8.70 -1.95 0.12
CA TRP A 54 7.76 -1.23 -0.74
C TRP A 54 8.36 0.07 -1.29
N GLU A 55 9.06 0.83 -0.45
CA GLU A 55 9.70 2.07 -0.88
C GLU A 55 10.78 1.85 -1.95
N ARG A 56 11.52 0.74 -1.88
CA ARG A 56 12.46 0.33 -2.92
C ARG A 56 11.75 -0.06 -4.22
N ALA A 57 10.64 -0.79 -4.12
CA ALA A 57 9.84 -1.23 -5.27
C ALA A 57 9.10 -0.07 -5.97
N ALA A 58 8.78 1.00 -5.25
CA ALA A 58 7.95 2.10 -5.75
C ALA A 58 8.45 2.72 -7.06
N GLY A 59 9.77 2.89 -7.20
CA GLY A 59 10.36 3.42 -8.43
C GLY A 59 10.18 2.49 -9.63
N ALA A 60 10.39 1.18 -9.42
CA ALA A 60 10.21 0.17 -10.47
C ALA A 60 8.74 0.03 -10.87
N ALA A 61 7.82 0.04 -9.90
CA ALA A 61 6.38 0.02 -10.13
C ALA A 61 5.92 1.18 -11.02
N ARG A 62 6.43 2.40 -10.76
CA ARG A 62 6.16 3.57 -11.60
C ARG A 62 6.64 3.41 -13.03
N LEU A 63 7.87 2.91 -13.22
CA LEU A 63 8.44 2.71 -14.57
C LEU A 63 7.65 1.70 -15.40
N LEU A 64 7.07 0.70 -14.75
CA LEU A 64 6.28 -0.35 -15.40
C LEU A 64 4.79 0.04 -15.59
N GLY A 65 4.35 1.16 -14.99
CA GLY A 65 2.97 1.63 -15.09
C GLY A 65 1.94 0.77 -14.36
N VAL A 66 2.39 -0.16 -13.49
CA VAL A 66 1.52 -1.03 -12.69
C VAL A 66 1.83 -0.80 -11.22
N PRO A 67 0.91 -0.19 -10.45
CA PRO A 67 1.08 -0.02 -9.01
C PRO A 67 1.31 -1.36 -8.30
N VAL A 68 2.22 -1.38 -7.33
CA VAL A 68 2.44 -2.52 -6.45
C VAL A 68 1.89 -2.14 -5.07
N LEU A 69 0.97 -2.93 -4.53
CA LEU A 69 0.41 -2.76 -3.18
C LEU A 69 0.90 -3.88 -2.28
N ILE A 70 1.48 -3.52 -1.13
CA ILE A 70 2.10 -4.49 -0.23
C ILE A 70 1.24 -4.72 1.01
N TYR A 71 0.95 -5.99 1.26
CA TYR A 71 0.40 -6.53 2.49
C TYR A 71 1.52 -7.22 3.27
N TRP A 72 1.41 -7.23 4.59
CA TRP A 72 2.35 -7.94 5.46
C TRP A 72 1.58 -8.71 6.53
N THR A 73 2.15 -9.82 6.99
CA THR A 73 1.51 -10.69 8.00
C THR A 73 2.12 -10.54 9.40
N GLY A 74 3.27 -9.88 9.52
CA GLY A 74 3.92 -9.59 10.79
C GLY A 74 3.32 -8.39 11.52
N PRO A 75 3.93 -7.98 12.65
CA PRO A 75 3.40 -6.93 13.49
C PRO A 75 3.43 -5.54 12.82
N THR A 76 2.49 -4.68 13.22
CA THR A 76 2.41 -3.28 12.82
C THR A 76 2.95 -2.39 13.94
N ASP A 77 4.28 -2.33 14.02
CA ASP A 77 5.01 -1.58 15.06
C ASP A 77 5.12 -0.06 14.84
N PRO A 78 5.10 0.50 13.60
CA PRO A 78 5.13 1.94 13.41
C PRO A 78 3.86 2.62 13.95
N PRO A 79 3.97 3.78 14.62
CA PRO A 79 2.80 4.55 15.03
C PRO A 79 1.97 4.98 13.80
N PRO A 80 0.64 5.18 13.95
CA PRO A 80 -0.24 5.49 12.81
C PRO A 80 0.20 6.69 11.97
N SER A 81 0.77 7.72 12.61
CA SER A 81 1.29 8.92 11.93
C SER A 81 2.52 8.62 11.07
N GLU A 82 3.47 7.82 11.57
CA GLU A 82 4.64 7.36 10.79
C GLU A 82 4.19 6.47 9.63
N LEU A 83 3.28 5.53 9.89
CA LEU A 83 2.73 4.63 8.88
C LEU A 83 2.07 5.41 7.74
N GLY A 84 1.16 6.34 8.08
CA GLY A 84 0.47 7.19 7.10
C GLY A 84 1.44 8.03 6.27
N ALA A 85 2.43 8.66 6.91
CA ALA A 85 3.43 9.46 6.22
C ALA A 85 4.29 8.64 5.24
N ARG A 86 4.68 7.42 5.62
CA ARG A 86 5.44 6.50 4.76
C ARG A 86 4.59 6.01 3.60
N LEU A 87 3.36 5.56 3.86
CA LEU A 87 2.42 5.12 2.83
C LEU A 87 2.16 6.22 1.80
N GLY A 88 1.84 7.44 2.24
CA GLY A 88 1.61 8.58 1.34
C GLY A 88 2.81 8.85 0.42
N ARG A 89 4.03 8.80 0.96
CA ARG A 89 5.27 8.98 0.19
C ARG A 89 5.49 7.88 -0.85
N ILE A 90 5.25 6.63 -0.47
CA ILE A 90 5.40 5.46 -1.34
C ILE A 90 4.38 5.51 -2.49
N LEU A 91 3.12 5.79 -2.18
CA LEU A 91 2.05 5.92 -3.18
C LEU A 91 2.34 7.07 -4.16
N ALA A 92 2.75 8.23 -3.65
CA ALA A 92 3.16 9.36 -4.49
C ALA A 92 4.36 9.02 -5.39
N LYS A 93 5.35 8.27 -4.88
CA LYS A 93 6.48 7.78 -5.69
C LYS A 93 6.02 6.89 -6.85
N MET A 94 4.98 6.08 -6.66
CA MET A 94 4.37 5.25 -7.70
C MET A 94 3.47 6.03 -8.68
N GLY A 95 3.17 7.30 -8.39
CA GLY A 95 2.18 8.08 -9.15
C GLY A 95 0.73 7.75 -8.78
N VAL A 96 0.51 7.04 -7.67
CA VAL A 96 -0.82 6.77 -7.11
C VAL A 96 -1.18 7.92 -6.17
N PHE A 97 -2.18 8.70 -6.55
CA PHE A 97 -2.68 9.80 -5.73
C PHE A 97 -3.85 9.33 -4.87
N LEU A 98 -3.75 9.57 -3.57
CA LEU A 98 -4.84 9.31 -2.64
C LEU A 98 -5.97 10.28 -2.93
N ALA A 99 -7.14 9.75 -3.28
CA ALA A 99 -8.39 10.49 -3.34
C ALA A 99 -9.22 10.16 -2.10
N THR A 100 -9.70 11.19 -1.41
CA THR A 100 -10.65 11.02 -0.32
C THR A 100 -12.06 11.05 -0.90
N LYS A 101 -12.97 10.22 -0.36
CA LYS A 101 -14.37 10.22 -0.82
C LYS A 101 -15.04 11.58 -0.57
N GLU A 102 -14.67 12.23 0.52
CA GLU A 102 -15.10 13.57 0.89
C GLU A 102 -13.89 14.50 0.94
N PRO A 103 -14.05 15.79 0.60
CA PRO A 103 -12.98 16.76 0.75
C PRO A 103 -12.56 16.86 2.22
N ILE A 104 -11.25 16.82 2.47
CA ILE A 104 -10.71 17.06 3.81
C ILE A 104 -10.67 18.56 4.07
N ASP A 105 -11.40 19.03 5.09
CA ASP A 105 -11.21 20.36 5.64
C ASP A 105 -9.94 20.38 6.51
N THR A 106 -8.85 20.82 5.89
CA THR A 106 -7.53 20.88 6.53
C THR A 106 -7.49 21.87 7.70
N LEU A 107 -8.33 22.91 7.70
CA LEU A 107 -8.40 23.87 8.80
C LEU A 107 -9.11 23.27 10.00
N GLN A 108 -10.19 22.51 9.78
CA GLN A 108 -10.88 21.81 10.86
C GLN A 108 -9.97 20.77 11.52
N ALA A 109 -9.31 19.93 10.72
CA ALA A 109 -8.37 18.92 11.23
C ALA A 109 -7.25 19.55 12.08
N LEU A 110 -6.71 20.70 11.67
CA LEU A 110 -5.69 21.42 12.44
C LEU A 110 -6.23 22.00 13.76
N LYS A 111 -7.49 22.43 13.81
CA LYS A 111 -8.12 22.93 15.04
C LYS A 111 -8.32 21.80 16.05
N GLU A 112 -8.78 20.64 15.59
CA GLU A 112 -9.00 19.46 16.43
C GLU A 112 -7.67 18.98 17.02
N GLU A 113 -6.61 18.88 16.21
CA GLU A 113 -5.27 18.49 16.69
C GLU A 113 -4.72 19.44 17.76
N ARG A 114 -4.92 20.76 17.58
CA ARG A 114 -4.53 21.77 18.58
C ARG A 114 -5.34 21.68 19.86
N ALA A 115 -6.59 21.22 19.79
CA ALA A 115 -7.43 21.04 20.97
C ALA A 115 -7.04 19.79 21.79
N THR A 116 -6.42 18.79 21.14
CA THR A 116 -6.01 17.54 21.77
C THR A 116 -4.54 17.50 22.18
N SER A 117 -3.67 18.35 21.61
CA SER A 117 -2.27 18.46 22.01
C SER A 117 -2.08 19.44 23.19
N PRO A 118 -1.40 19.05 24.28
CA PRO A 118 -1.07 19.98 25.36
C PRO A 118 -0.15 21.10 24.84
N PRO A 119 -0.23 22.32 25.42
CA PRO A 119 0.62 23.42 24.97
C PRO A 119 2.10 23.05 25.16
N PRO A 120 2.98 23.46 24.23
CA PRO A 120 4.42 23.24 24.37
C PRO A 120 4.91 23.91 25.66
N LYS A 121 5.75 23.20 26.43
CA LYS A 121 6.41 23.70 27.64
C LYS A 121 7.42 24.80 27.30
#